data_AF-A0A7C0WXG2-F1
#
_entry.id   AF-A0A7C0WXG2-F1
#
_cell.length_a   1.000
_cell.length_b   1.000
_cell.length_c   1.000
_cell.angle_alpha   90.00
_cell.angle_beta   90.00
_cell.angle_gamma   90.00
#
_symmetry.space_group_name_H-M   'P 1'
#
loop_
_entity.id
_entity.type
_entity.pdbx_description
1 polymer ?
#
loop_
_entity_poly.entity_id
_entity_poly.type
_entity_poly.pdbx_seq_one_letter_code
_entity_poly.pdbx_strand_id
1 'polypeptide(L)'
;SVITFIGDPESVEEAAFRGCKKASELIDLNKHKGEHPRMGATDVIPFIPVSDVSMKECVSIAEKLGERIWNELKIPVYLYEEAARTPERKNLADIRKGEFEWLKENIEKRPPDFGDRIHPTAGATAVGAREFLIAFNVNLNTNDLSIAKKIAKAVRFKSGGFRYVKALGFEIKERGIVQVSMNLTNYKKTPIYRVFEAIKSEADRYGVSIIGSELIGLAPMDALLDVADFYLRLENFKKTQVLERRIWE
;
A
#
# COMPACT_ATOMS: atom_id res chain seq x y z
N SER A 1 -0.58 -7.29 -10.88
CA SER A 1 -1.79 -7.67 -10.14
C SER A 1 -1.57 -7.53 -8.65
N VAL A 2 -2.63 -7.39 -7.86
CA VAL A 2 -2.59 -7.45 -6.39
C VAL A 2 -3.46 -8.62 -5.96
N ILE A 3 -2.95 -9.46 -5.05
CA ILE A 3 -3.67 -10.62 -4.50
C ILE A 3 -3.85 -10.36 -3.00
N THR A 4 -5.05 -10.59 -2.49
CA THR A 4 -5.38 -10.41 -1.07
C THR A 4 -6.02 -11.68 -0.54
N PHE A 5 -5.49 -12.18 0.56
CA PHE A 5 -6.01 -13.32 1.30
C PHE A 5 -5.82 -13.08 2.80
N ILE A 6 -6.58 -13.81 3.61
CA ILE A 6 -6.58 -13.73 5.07
C ILE A 6 -6.56 -15.15 5.64
N GLY A 7 -5.92 -15.32 6.79
CA GLY A 7 -5.79 -16.59 7.49
C GLY A 7 -4.99 -16.40 8.77
N ASP A 8 -4.78 -17.49 9.49
CA ASP A 8 -3.84 -17.53 10.61
C ASP A 8 -2.39 -17.30 10.13
N PRO A 9 -1.48 -16.87 11.03
CA PRO A 9 -0.08 -16.59 10.72
C PRO A 9 0.64 -17.63 9.86
N GLU A 10 0.49 -18.92 10.16
CA GLU A 10 1.22 -20.00 9.49
C GLU A 10 0.67 -20.22 8.07
N SER A 11 -0.67 -20.25 7.95
CA SER A 11 -1.34 -20.41 6.66
C SER A 11 -1.02 -19.27 5.70
N VAL A 12 -1.00 -18.01 6.19
CA VAL A 12 -0.70 -16.85 5.32
C VAL A 12 0.77 -16.80 4.91
N GLU A 13 1.69 -17.21 5.79
CA GLU A 13 3.11 -17.33 5.46
C GLU A 13 3.32 -18.36 4.34
N GLU A 14 2.74 -19.55 4.48
CA GLU A 14 2.86 -20.63 3.51
C GLU A 14 2.20 -20.26 2.17
N ALA A 15 1.01 -19.64 2.19
CA ALA A 15 0.35 -19.17 0.99
C ALA A 15 1.17 -18.09 0.26
N ALA A 16 1.75 -17.14 1.00
CA ALA A 16 2.63 -16.12 0.44
C ALA A 16 3.89 -16.73 -0.20
N PHE A 17 4.53 -17.69 0.48
CA PHE A 17 5.69 -18.40 -0.04
C PHE A 17 5.36 -19.16 -1.33
N ARG A 18 4.27 -19.94 -1.35
CA ARG A 18 3.83 -20.69 -2.53
C ARG A 18 3.48 -19.77 -3.70
N GLY A 19 2.83 -18.63 -3.40
CA GLY A 19 2.56 -17.59 -4.39
C GLY A 19 3.84 -17.03 -4.99
N CYS A 20 4.83 -16.69 -4.15
CA CYS A 20 6.14 -16.20 -4.57
C CYS A 20 6.88 -17.22 -5.44
N LYS A 21 6.91 -18.48 -5.01
CA LYS A 21 7.47 -19.60 -5.77
C LYS A 21 6.82 -19.72 -7.14
N LYS A 22 5.49 -19.78 -7.18
CA LYS A 22 4.78 -19.94 -8.46
C LYS A 22 4.98 -18.74 -9.39
N ALA A 23 5.03 -17.53 -8.84
CA ALA A 23 5.35 -16.34 -9.63
C ALA A 23 6.76 -16.42 -10.24
N SER A 24 7.76 -16.91 -9.48
CA SER A 24 9.13 -17.06 -9.99
C SER A 24 9.27 -18.08 -11.13
N GLU A 25 8.38 -19.07 -11.19
CA GLU A 25 8.31 -20.07 -12.27
C GLU A 25 7.64 -19.54 -13.54
N LEU A 26 6.68 -18.62 -13.39
CA LEU A 26 5.81 -18.17 -14.49
C LEU A 26 6.21 -16.81 -15.06
N ILE A 27 6.89 -15.97 -14.29
CA ILE A 27 7.17 -14.57 -14.63
C ILE A 27 8.67 -14.40 -14.88
N ASP A 28 8.99 -13.93 -16.08
CA ASP A 28 10.34 -13.50 -16.46
C ASP A 28 10.38 -11.97 -16.57
N LEU A 29 11.02 -11.30 -15.60
CA LEU A 29 11.13 -9.85 -15.58
C LEU A 29 11.90 -9.28 -16.78
N ASN A 30 12.77 -10.07 -17.42
CA ASN A 30 13.47 -9.60 -18.62
C ASN A 30 12.51 -9.34 -19.80
N LYS A 31 11.30 -9.90 -19.74
CA LYS A 31 10.25 -9.70 -20.75
C LYS A 31 9.10 -8.82 -20.26
N HIS A 32 9.05 -8.52 -18.97
CA HIS A 32 7.95 -7.78 -18.35
C HIS A 32 8.16 -6.26 -18.43
N LYS A 33 7.14 -5.57 -18.96
CA LYS A 33 7.04 -4.10 -18.96
C LYS A 33 5.70 -3.69 -18.37
N GLY A 34 5.71 -2.65 -17.54
CA GLY A 34 4.50 -2.07 -16.96
C GLY A 34 4.76 -0.64 -16.50
N GLU A 35 3.70 0.14 -16.35
CA GLU A 35 3.80 1.54 -15.91
C GLU A 35 4.16 1.66 -14.41
N HIS A 36 3.90 0.61 -13.63
CA HIS A 36 4.21 0.59 -12.21
C HIS A 36 5.64 0.11 -11.93
N PRO A 37 6.41 0.86 -11.11
CA PRO A 37 7.76 0.47 -10.72
C PRO A 37 7.79 -0.87 -10.01
N ARG A 38 8.68 -1.76 -10.46
CA ARG A 38 8.82 -3.13 -9.96
C ARG A 38 10.27 -3.58 -9.91
N MET A 39 10.62 -4.40 -8.93
CA MET A 39 11.94 -5.05 -8.83
C MET A 39 11.86 -6.58 -8.78
N GLY A 40 10.66 -7.15 -8.65
CA GLY A 40 10.43 -8.58 -8.47
C GLY A 40 9.25 -9.12 -9.25
N ALA A 41 9.32 -10.41 -9.64
CA ALA A 41 8.17 -11.19 -10.11
C ALA A 41 7.07 -11.22 -9.04
N THR A 42 7.48 -11.39 -7.79
CA THR A 42 6.72 -10.95 -6.62
C THR A 42 7.42 -9.73 -6.04
N ASP A 43 6.85 -8.56 -6.30
CA ASP A 43 7.50 -7.28 -6.04
C ASP A 43 7.42 -6.87 -4.55
N VAL A 44 6.30 -7.16 -3.88
CA VAL A 44 6.14 -6.92 -2.44
C VAL A 44 5.17 -7.91 -1.79
N ILE A 45 5.49 -8.34 -0.56
CA ILE A 45 4.66 -9.17 0.31
C ILE A 45 4.51 -8.46 1.67
N PRO A 46 3.40 -7.74 1.91
CA PRO A 46 3.10 -7.17 3.22
C PRO A 46 2.27 -8.11 4.09
N PHE A 47 2.62 -8.21 5.36
CA PHE A 47 1.76 -8.72 6.42
C PHE A 47 1.10 -7.56 7.16
N ILE A 48 -0.21 -7.67 7.37
CA ILE A 48 -1.02 -6.63 8.01
C ILE A 48 -1.76 -7.29 9.18
N PRO A 49 -1.64 -6.76 10.42
CA PRO A 49 -2.43 -7.27 11.54
C PRO A 49 -3.91 -6.93 11.34
N VAL A 50 -4.79 -7.93 11.49
CA VAL A 50 -6.24 -7.78 11.34
C VAL A 50 -6.96 -7.95 12.67
N SER A 51 -6.98 -9.17 13.22
CA SER A 51 -7.54 -9.49 14.55
C SER A 51 -6.55 -10.33 15.32
N ASP A 52 -6.41 -10.06 16.62
CA ASP A 52 -5.66 -10.86 17.59
C ASP A 52 -4.20 -11.18 17.21
N VAL A 53 -3.62 -10.37 16.33
CA VAL A 53 -2.22 -10.46 15.90
C VAL A 53 -1.60 -9.07 16.01
N SER A 54 -0.44 -9.00 16.66
CA SER A 54 0.30 -7.77 16.82
C SER A 54 1.16 -7.45 15.60
N MET A 55 1.53 -6.17 15.44
CA MET A 55 2.50 -5.78 14.42
C MET A 55 3.83 -6.53 14.58
N LYS A 56 4.24 -6.82 15.82
CA LYS A 56 5.49 -7.55 16.12
C LYS A 56 5.45 -8.98 15.58
N GLU A 57 4.30 -9.65 15.69
CA GLU A 57 4.10 -10.97 15.11
C GLU A 57 4.16 -10.91 13.58
N CYS A 58 3.51 -9.92 12.95
CA CYS A 58 3.63 -9.72 11.51
C CYS A 58 5.08 -9.47 11.05
N VAL A 59 5.87 -8.71 11.82
CA VAL A 59 7.30 -8.52 11.56
C VAL A 59 8.05 -9.85 11.63
N SER A 60 7.77 -10.68 12.64
CA SER A 60 8.40 -12.00 12.77
C SER A 60 8.08 -12.91 11.59
N ILE A 61 6.83 -12.90 11.10
CA ILE A 61 6.42 -13.65 9.90
C ILE A 61 7.17 -13.13 8.67
N ALA A 62 7.28 -11.80 8.52
CA ALA A 62 8.00 -11.17 7.40
C ALA A 62 9.47 -11.57 7.35
N GLU A 63 10.14 -11.62 8.51
CA GLU A 63 11.53 -12.05 8.63
C GLU A 63 11.71 -13.53 8.27
N LYS A 64 10.87 -14.41 8.84
CA LYS A 64 10.89 -15.85 8.55
C LYS A 64 10.65 -16.14 7.07
N LEU A 65 9.63 -15.51 6.48
CA LEU A 65 9.34 -15.65 5.06
C LEU A 65 10.50 -15.14 4.20
N GLY A 66 11.07 -13.99 4.55
CA GLY A 66 12.19 -13.39 3.81
C GLY A 66 13.41 -14.31 3.75
N GLU A 67 13.78 -14.89 4.89
CA GLU A 67 14.86 -15.87 4.98
C GLU A 67 14.56 -17.12 4.15
N ARG A 68 13.34 -17.66 4.25
CA ARG A 68 12.91 -18.85 3.50
C ARG A 68 12.91 -18.63 1.99
N ILE A 69 12.42 -17.49 1.51
CA ILE A 69 12.46 -17.10 0.09
C ILE A 69 13.88 -17.13 -0.45
N TRP A 70 14.84 -16.56 0.29
CA TRP A 70 16.25 -16.61 -0.10
C TRP A 70 16.78 -18.05 -0.09
N ASN A 71 16.52 -18.80 0.97
CA ASN A 71 17.08 -20.14 1.14
C ASN A 71 16.60 -21.12 0.07
N GLU A 72 15.30 -21.12 -0.25
CA GLU A 72 14.68 -22.08 -1.16
C GLU A 72 14.60 -21.59 -2.61
N LEU A 73 14.37 -20.30 -2.85
CA LEU A 73 14.14 -19.75 -4.19
C LEU A 73 15.33 -18.94 -4.73
N LYS A 74 16.32 -18.61 -3.88
CA LYS A 74 17.47 -17.75 -4.23
C LYS A 74 17.05 -16.38 -4.77
N ILE A 75 15.91 -15.88 -4.29
CA ILE A 75 15.44 -14.52 -4.55
C ILE A 75 15.89 -13.65 -3.38
N PRO A 76 16.66 -12.57 -3.61
CA PRO A 76 17.07 -11.67 -2.53
C PRO A 76 15.88 -10.90 -1.98
N VAL A 77 15.90 -10.65 -0.67
CA VAL A 77 14.79 -10.03 0.06
C VAL A 77 15.22 -8.77 0.78
N TYR A 78 14.41 -7.71 0.64
CA TYR A 78 14.51 -6.48 1.43
C TYR A 78 13.37 -6.43 2.45
N LEU A 79 13.71 -6.25 3.72
CA LEU A 79 12.73 -6.00 4.75
C LEU A 79 12.33 -4.51 4.74
N TYR A 80 11.02 -4.24 4.78
CA TYR A 80 10.49 -2.87 4.63
C TYR A 80 9.41 -2.52 5.66
N GLU A 81 9.07 -1.22 5.72
CA GLU A 81 8.14 -0.63 6.70
C GLU A 81 8.51 -1.00 8.14
N GLU A 82 7.60 -1.63 8.91
CA GLU A 82 7.85 -1.97 10.32
C GLU A 82 8.87 -3.11 10.48
N ALA A 83 9.16 -3.86 9.42
CA ALA A 83 10.22 -4.88 9.41
C ALA A 83 11.58 -4.31 8.96
N ALA A 84 11.65 -3.05 8.52
CA ALA A 84 12.87 -2.47 8.00
C ALA A 84 13.98 -2.41 9.06
N ARG A 85 15.15 -2.98 8.74
CA ARG A 85 16.34 -2.93 9.62
C ARG A 85 17.06 -1.58 9.62
N THR A 86 16.84 -0.77 8.58
CA THR A 86 17.40 0.58 8.49
C THR A 86 16.32 1.60 8.11
N PRO A 87 16.44 2.87 8.52
CA PRO A 87 15.45 3.90 8.23
C PRO A 87 15.16 4.09 6.73
N GLU A 88 16.16 3.91 5.88
CA GLU A 88 16.07 4.10 4.43
C GLU A 88 15.19 3.04 3.76
N ARG A 89 15.01 1.87 4.39
CA ARG A 89 14.18 0.78 3.90
C ARG A 89 12.72 0.88 4.35
N LYS A 90 12.35 1.87 5.18
CA LYS A 90 10.95 2.02 5.59
C LYS A 90 10.04 2.26 4.38
N ASN A 91 10.48 3.09 3.44
CA ASN A 91 9.67 3.43 2.27
C ASN A 91 10.02 2.54 1.07
N LEU A 92 9.03 1.75 0.64
CA LEU A 92 9.13 0.85 -0.50
C LEU A 92 9.62 1.52 -1.79
N ALA A 93 9.27 2.78 -2.02
CA ALA A 93 9.69 3.51 -3.22
C ALA A 93 11.21 3.72 -3.28
N ASP A 94 11.86 3.84 -2.11
CA ASP A 94 13.31 4.02 -2.02
C ASP A 94 14.02 2.68 -2.31
N ILE A 95 13.44 1.56 -1.85
CA ILE A 95 13.93 0.21 -2.16
C ILE A 95 13.79 -0.11 -3.65
N ARG A 96 12.70 0.31 -4.29
CA ARG A 96 12.43 0.07 -5.72
C ARG A 96 13.08 1.07 -6.66
N LYS A 97 13.82 2.05 -6.15
CA LYS A 97 14.42 3.09 -6.99
C LYS A 97 15.39 2.46 -7.99
N GLY A 98 15.13 2.67 -9.28
CA GLY A 98 15.89 2.07 -10.39
C GLY A 98 15.33 0.74 -10.90
N GLU A 99 14.30 0.20 -10.23
CA GLU A 99 13.57 -1.00 -10.64
C GLU A 99 14.46 -2.25 -10.77
N PHE A 100 13.99 -3.27 -11.47
CA PHE A 100 14.72 -4.51 -11.73
C PHE A 100 16.02 -4.26 -12.51
N GLU A 101 15.99 -3.40 -13.53
CA GLU A 101 17.12 -3.14 -14.43
C GLU A 101 18.33 -2.59 -13.69
N TRP A 102 18.14 -1.56 -12.86
CA TRP A 102 19.23 -0.99 -12.08
C TRP A 102 19.73 -1.97 -11.02
N LEU A 103 18.80 -2.66 -10.34
CA LEU A 103 19.16 -3.58 -9.27
C LEU A 103 19.98 -4.76 -9.78
N LYS A 104 19.72 -5.21 -11.01
CA LYS A 104 20.44 -6.31 -11.65
C LYS A 104 21.95 -6.07 -11.74
N GLU A 105 22.34 -4.81 -11.91
CA GLU A 105 23.73 -4.38 -12.09
C GLU A 105 24.34 -3.75 -10.84
N ASN A 106 23.55 -3.49 -9.80
CA ASN A 106 23.96 -2.66 -8.66
C ASN A 106 23.53 -3.23 -7.30
N ILE A 107 23.26 -4.53 -7.20
CA ILE A 107 22.77 -5.13 -5.95
C ILE A 107 23.76 -4.96 -4.80
N GLU A 108 25.05 -4.99 -5.08
CA GLU A 108 26.12 -4.73 -4.11
C GLU A 108 26.10 -3.30 -3.55
N LYS A 109 25.56 -2.33 -4.30
CA LYS A 109 25.37 -0.94 -3.82
C LYS A 109 24.13 -0.79 -2.94
N ARG A 110 23.20 -1.75 -3.02
CA ARG A 110 22.01 -1.82 -2.17
C ARG A 110 21.83 -3.27 -1.69
N PRO A 111 22.69 -3.76 -0.79
CA PRO A 111 22.65 -5.16 -0.38
C PRO A 111 21.28 -5.49 0.24
N PRO A 112 20.71 -6.67 -0.01
CA PRO A 112 19.45 -7.09 0.59
C PRO A 112 19.63 -7.47 2.08
N ASP A 113 18.52 -7.69 2.78
CA ASP A 113 18.52 -8.24 4.14
C ASP A 113 18.82 -9.74 4.15
N PHE A 114 18.35 -10.43 3.11
CA PHE A 114 18.63 -11.84 2.86
C PHE A 114 19.08 -12.03 1.41
N GLY A 115 20.19 -12.74 1.23
CA GLY A 115 20.83 -13.00 -0.06
C GLY A 115 21.96 -12.07 -0.43
N ASP A 116 22.60 -12.35 -1.56
CA ASP A 116 23.82 -11.68 -2.02
C ASP A 116 23.80 -11.33 -3.51
N ARG A 117 22.84 -11.86 -4.26
CA ARG A 117 22.73 -11.69 -5.71
C ARG A 117 21.28 -11.60 -6.16
N ILE A 118 21.08 -10.93 -7.29
CA ILE A 118 19.75 -10.83 -7.90
C ILE A 118 19.34 -12.17 -8.54
N HIS A 119 18.06 -12.51 -8.45
CA HIS A 119 17.54 -13.63 -9.22
C HIS A 119 17.41 -13.23 -10.70
N PRO A 120 17.91 -14.05 -11.66
CA PRO A 120 18.06 -13.64 -13.07
C PRO A 120 16.74 -13.28 -13.78
N THR A 121 15.65 -13.96 -13.42
CA THR A 121 14.31 -13.74 -13.99
C THR A 121 13.32 -13.15 -12.98
N ALA A 122 13.32 -13.64 -11.73
CA ALA A 122 12.40 -13.18 -10.69
C ALA A 122 12.81 -11.89 -9.96
N GLY A 123 14.03 -11.38 -10.12
CA GLY A 123 14.47 -10.12 -9.51
C GLY A 123 14.68 -10.20 -8.00
N ALA A 124 14.09 -9.27 -7.26
CA ALA A 124 14.14 -9.17 -5.80
C ALA A 124 12.75 -8.92 -5.20
N THR A 125 12.53 -9.33 -3.95
CA THR A 125 11.24 -9.18 -3.27
C THR A 125 11.37 -8.27 -2.04
N ALA A 126 10.44 -7.33 -1.87
CA ALA A 126 10.27 -6.65 -0.58
C ALA A 126 9.31 -7.44 0.30
N VAL A 127 9.69 -7.78 1.53
CA VAL A 127 8.80 -8.43 2.51
C VAL A 127 8.71 -7.55 3.74
N GLY A 128 7.53 -7.35 4.32
CA GLY A 128 7.45 -6.50 5.49
C GLY A 128 6.13 -6.58 6.22
N ALA A 129 6.03 -5.80 7.28
CA ALA A 129 4.81 -5.64 8.06
C ALA A 129 4.41 -4.18 8.08
N ARG A 130 3.11 -3.90 7.98
CA ARG A 130 2.61 -2.53 7.96
C ARG A 130 1.14 -2.47 8.37
N GLU A 131 0.72 -1.26 8.73
CA GLU A 131 -0.69 -0.96 8.91
C GLU A 131 -1.47 -1.09 7.60
N PHE A 132 -2.78 -1.29 7.74
CA PHE A 132 -3.68 -1.41 6.60
C PHE A 132 -3.60 -0.13 5.75
N LEU A 133 -3.39 -0.31 4.45
CA LEU A 133 -3.36 0.79 3.50
C LEU A 133 -4.69 0.84 2.77
N ILE A 134 -5.35 1.98 2.85
CA ILE A 134 -6.60 2.23 2.13
C ILE A 134 -6.27 3.06 0.89
N ALA A 135 -6.49 2.46 -0.28
CA ALA A 135 -6.41 3.17 -1.56
C ALA A 135 -7.78 3.78 -1.83
N PHE A 136 -7.87 5.11 -1.74
CA PHE A 136 -9.11 5.86 -1.84
C PHE A 136 -8.89 7.02 -2.81
N ASN A 137 -9.76 7.16 -3.79
CA ASN A 137 -9.63 8.19 -4.80
C ASN A 137 -10.82 9.13 -4.78
N VAL A 138 -10.61 10.41 -5.11
CA VAL A 138 -11.65 11.44 -5.14
C VAL A 138 -11.73 12.06 -6.53
N ASN A 139 -12.89 11.92 -7.16
CA ASN A 139 -13.17 12.39 -8.52
C ASN A 139 -13.59 13.85 -8.50
N LEU A 140 -12.94 14.67 -9.32
CA LEU A 140 -13.20 16.10 -9.42
C LEU A 140 -13.97 16.41 -10.71
N ASN A 141 -14.91 17.36 -10.66
CA ASN A 141 -15.70 17.81 -11.81
C ASN A 141 -14.90 18.75 -12.73
N THR A 142 -13.75 18.30 -13.20
CA THR A 142 -12.88 19.06 -14.10
C THR A 142 -12.00 18.09 -14.89
N ASN A 143 -11.52 18.51 -16.05
CA ASN A 143 -10.47 17.84 -16.81
C ASN A 143 -9.09 18.48 -16.59
N ASP A 144 -8.99 19.54 -15.77
CA ASP A 144 -7.72 20.21 -15.50
C ASP A 144 -6.88 19.42 -14.49
N LEU A 145 -5.91 18.66 -15.02
CA LEU A 145 -4.98 17.85 -14.23
C LEU A 145 -4.11 18.70 -13.28
N SER A 146 -3.92 19.99 -13.58
CA SER A 146 -3.16 20.89 -12.71
C SER A 146 -3.86 21.08 -11.36
N ILE A 147 -5.20 21.10 -11.34
CA ILE A 147 -6.01 21.23 -10.11
C ILE A 147 -5.82 19.99 -9.24
N ALA A 148 -6.01 18.79 -9.79
CA ALA A 148 -5.81 17.54 -9.06
C ALA A 148 -4.37 17.42 -8.51
N LYS A 149 -3.35 17.82 -9.28
CA LYS A 149 -1.95 17.82 -8.84
C LYS A 149 -1.70 18.80 -7.69
N LYS A 150 -2.30 19.99 -7.72
CA LYS A 150 -2.20 20.98 -6.63
C LYS A 150 -2.86 20.45 -5.35
N ILE A 151 -4.06 19.90 -5.45
CA ILE A 151 -4.79 19.32 -4.31
C ILE A 151 -4.02 18.13 -3.72
N ALA A 152 -3.56 17.21 -4.57
CA ALA A 152 -2.73 16.08 -4.13
C ALA A 152 -1.45 16.54 -3.40
N LYS A 153 -0.82 17.63 -3.86
CA LYS A 153 0.34 18.23 -3.20
C LYS A 153 -0.03 18.81 -1.83
N ALA A 154 -1.20 19.46 -1.71
CA ALA A 154 -1.65 20.02 -0.44
C ALA A 154 -1.89 18.95 0.63
N VAL A 155 -2.43 17.79 0.25
CA VAL A 155 -2.81 16.75 1.23
C VAL A 155 -1.72 15.72 1.52
N ARG A 156 -0.74 15.50 0.63
CA ARG A 156 0.28 14.46 0.82
C ARG A 156 1.37 14.87 1.81
N PHE A 157 1.80 13.92 2.64
CA PHE A 157 2.83 14.15 3.66
C PHE A 157 4.14 14.71 3.08
N LYS A 158 4.57 14.17 1.92
CA LYS A 158 5.83 14.58 1.26
C LYS A 158 5.91 16.09 0.96
N SER A 159 4.79 16.79 0.96
CA SER A 159 4.72 18.23 0.67
C SER A 159 4.21 19.06 1.87
N GLY A 160 4.25 18.49 3.08
CA GLY A 160 3.81 19.15 4.31
C GLY A 160 2.34 18.94 4.68
N GLY A 161 1.61 18.13 3.90
CA GLY A 161 0.22 17.78 4.18
C GLY A 161 0.08 16.75 5.31
N PHE A 162 -0.98 15.94 5.23
CA PHE A 162 -1.32 14.97 6.27
C PHE A 162 -0.27 13.85 6.36
N ARG A 163 0.17 13.56 7.59
CA ARG A 163 0.96 12.35 7.87
C ARG A 163 0.15 11.11 7.48
N TYR A 164 0.84 10.07 7.03
CA TYR A 164 0.23 8.82 6.56
C TYR A 164 -0.62 8.94 5.28
N VAL A 165 -0.47 10.04 4.53
CA VAL A 165 -1.12 10.22 3.24
C VAL A 165 -0.08 10.35 2.14
N LYS A 166 -0.17 9.47 1.14
CA LYS A 166 0.50 9.61 -0.15
C LYS A 166 -0.57 9.93 -1.17
N ALA A 167 -0.41 11.00 -1.97
CA ALA A 167 -1.40 11.38 -2.96
C ALA A 167 -0.77 11.87 -4.27
N LEU A 168 -1.46 11.62 -5.37
CA LEU A 168 -1.13 12.02 -6.74
C LEU A 168 -2.40 12.42 -7.51
N GLY A 169 -2.24 13.32 -8.48
CA GLY A 169 -3.32 13.69 -9.40
C GLY A 169 -3.22 12.91 -10.70
N PHE A 170 -4.33 12.33 -11.15
CA PHE A 170 -4.43 11.55 -12.37
C PHE A 170 -5.58 12.04 -13.26
N GLU A 171 -5.48 11.75 -14.54
CA GLU A 171 -6.55 11.92 -15.51
C GLU A 171 -7.24 10.58 -15.74
N ILE A 172 -8.57 10.58 -15.79
CA ILE A 172 -9.39 9.44 -16.19
C ILE A 172 -9.95 9.76 -17.58
N LYS A 173 -9.18 9.37 -18.61
CA LYS A 173 -9.43 9.74 -20.01
C LYS A 173 -10.81 9.30 -20.49
N GLU A 174 -11.25 8.12 -20.06
CA GLU A 174 -12.52 7.51 -20.45
C GLU A 174 -13.72 8.32 -19.97
N ARG A 175 -13.55 9.08 -18.88
CA ARG A 175 -14.60 9.90 -18.27
C ARG A 175 -14.40 11.39 -18.51
N GLY A 176 -13.26 11.80 -19.09
CA GLY A 176 -12.92 13.21 -19.29
C GLY A 176 -12.82 14.00 -17.97
N ILE A 177 -12.40 13.35 -16.89
CA ILE A 177 -12.28 13.96 -15.55
C ILE A 177 -10.89 13.74 -14.98
N VAL A 178 -10.58 14.42 -13.87
CA VAL A 178 -9.38 14.19 -13.08
C VAL A 178 -9.72 13.72 -11.67
N GLN A 179 -8.74 13.06 -11.05
CA GLN A 179 -8.90 12.39 -9.78
C GLN A 179 -7.70 12.67 -8.88
N VAL A 180 -7.96 12.87 -7.59
CA VAL A 180 -6.94 12.81 -6.54
C VAL A 180 -6.91 11.38 -6.03
N SER A 181 -5.91 10.61 -6.45
CA SER A 181 -5.67 9.28 -5.90
C SER A 181 -4.82 9.37 -4.65
N MET A 182 -5.22 8.69 -3.58
CA MET A 182 -4.46 8.66 -2.33
C MET A 182 -4.41 7.28 -1.69
N ASN A 183 -3.28 7.03 -1.05
CA ASN A 183 -3.06 5.90 -0.16
C ASN A 183 -2.96 6.43 1.27
N LEU A 184 -3.92 6.05 2.12
CA LEU A 184 -3.85 6.26 3.56
C LEU A 184 -3.11 5.09 4.17
N THR A 185 -1.86 5.31 4.58
CA THR A 185 -0.98 4.25 5.10
C THR A 185 -1.26 3.92 6.58
N ASN A 186 -2.06 4.74 7.26
CA ASN A 186 -2.55 4.48 8.61
C ASN A 186 -3.85 5.28 8.85
N TYR A 187 -4.99 4.65 8.55
CA TYR A 187 -6.31 5.28 8.67
C TYR A 187 -6.70 5.61 10.11
N LYS A 188 -6.16 4.87 11.10
CA LYS A 188 -6.43 5.09 12.53
C LYS A 188 -5.85 6.42 13.02
N LYS A 189 -4.74 6.88 12.41
CA LYS A 189 -4.09 8.15 12.76
C LYS A 189 -4.53 9.30 11.86
N THR A 190 -4.76 9.03 10.58
CA THR A 190 -5.30 9.99 9.61
C THR A 190 -6.51 9.35 8.92
N PRO A 191 -7.74 9.62 9.38
CA PRO A 191 -8.92 8.95 8.87
C PRO A 191 -9.37 9.51 7.52
N ILE A 192 -10.14 8.71 6.78
CA ILE A 192 -10.61 9.01 5.42
C ILE A 192 -11.36 10.34 5.38
N TYR A 193 -12.30 10.55 6.29
CA TYR A 193 -13.15 11.75 6.31
C TYR A 193 -12.32 13.04 6.41
N ARG A 194 -11.22 13.02 7.16
CA ARG A 194 -10.39 14.21 7.38
C ARG A 194 -9.66 14.63 6.12
N VAL A 195 -9.13 13.67 5.38
CA VAL A 195 -8.44 13.94 4.11
C VAL A 195 -9.46 14.29 3.02
N PHE A 196 -10.61 13.62 3.00
CA PHE A 196 -11.69 13.92 2.06
C PHE A 196 -12.21 15.35 2.22
N GLU A 197 -12.49 15.80 3.45
CA GLU A 197 -12.94 17.18 3.72
C GLU A 197 -11.87 18.22 3.35
N ALA A 198 -10.58 17.90 3.53
CA ALA A 198 -9.50 18.77 3.07
C ALA A 198 -9.44 18.85 1.53
N ILE A 199 -9.63 17.73 0.83
CA ILE A 199 -9.71 17.71 -0.64
C ILE A 199 -10.91 18.53 -1.12
N LYS A 200 -12.06 18.38 -0.45
CA LYS A 200 -13.28 19.15 -0.73
C LYS A 200 -13.02 20.65 -0.60
N SER A 201 -12.48 21.06 0.55
CA SER A 201 -12.15 22.47 0.79
C SER A 201 -11.13 23.01 -0.23
N GLU A 202 -10.13 22.21 -0.62
CA GLU A 202 -9.16 22.63 -1.63
C GLU A 202 -9.78 22.69 -3.04
N ALA A 203 -10.69 21.78 -3.39
CA ALA A 203 -11.39 21.79 -4.67
C ALA A 203 -12.33 23.02 -4.80
N ASP A 204 -13.03 23.37 -3.71
CA ASP A 204 -13.91 24.55 -3.63
C ASP A 204 -13.15 25.85 -3.94
N ARG A 205 -11.87 25.96 -3.54
CA ARG A 205 -11.01 27.12 -3.86
C ARG A 205 -10.78 27.32 -5.35
N TYR A 206 -10.94 26.28 -6.16
CA TYR A 206 -10.83 26.33 -7.61
C TYR A 206 -12.20 26.34 -8.30
N GLY A 207 -13.31 26.41 -7.55
CA GLY A 207 -14.66 26.32 -8.10
C GLY A 207 -15.00 24.94 -8.68
N VAL A 208 -14.31 23.89 -8.22
CA VAL A 208 -14.48 22.51 -8.69
C VAL A 208 -15.19 21.70 -7.63
N SER A 209 -16.27 21.01 -8.00
CA SER A 209 -16.98 20.09 -7.12
C SER A 209 -16.38 18.68 -7.14
N ILE A 210 -16.56 17.94 -6.04
CA ILE A 210 -16.34 16.49 -6.02
C ILE A 210 -17.58 15.80 -6.59
N ILE A 211 -17.40 14.90 -7.56
CA ILE A 211 -18.50 14.14 -8.19
C ILE A 211 -18.64 12.73 -7.64
N GLY A 212 -17.67 12.27 -6.86
CA GLY A 212 -17.68 10.97 -6.21
C GLY A 212 -16.31 10.57 -5.71
N SER A 213 -16.25 9.39 -5.13
CA SER A 213 -15.01 8.76 -4.66
C SER A 213 -15.04 7.26 -4.93
N GLU A 214 -13.86 6.66 -4.96
CA GLU A 214 -13.66 5.26 -5.30
C GLU A 214 -12.76 4.61 -4.25
N LEU A 215 -13.23 3.53 -3.64
CA LEU A 215 -12.42 2.63 -2.84
C LEU A 215 -11.80 1.58 -3.76
N ILE A 216 -10.47 1.49 -3.79
CA ILE A 216 -9.75 0.52 -4.60
C ILE A 216 -9.37 -0.67 -3.73
N GLY A 217 -9.98 -1.83 -4.00
CA GLY A 217 -9.79 -3.05 -3.23
C GLY A 217 -10.65 -3.08 -1.96
N LEU A 218 -10.04 -3.42 -0.83
CA LEU A 218 -10.73 -3.58 0.45
C LEU A 218 -10.36 -2.44 1.41
N ALA A 219 -11.27 -2.12 2.33
CA ALA A 219 -11.00 -1.27 3.48
C ALA A 219 -11.45 -1.98 4.77
N PRO A 220 -10.80 -1.70 5.91
CA PRO A 220 -11.30 -2.16 7.20
C PRO A 220 -12.66 -1.52 7.50
N MET A 221 -13.60 -2.30 8.02
CA MET A 221 -14.92 -1.81 8.43
C MET A 221 -14.82 -0.58 9.33
N ASP A 222 -13.88 -0.60 10.28
CA ASP A 222 -13.64 0.50 11.22
C ASP A 222 -13.35 1.83 10.54
N ALA A 223 -12.69 1.83 9.37
CA ALA A 223 -12.39 3.04 8.62
C ALA A 223 -13.66 3.67 8.01
N LEU A 224 -14.64 2.85 7.62
CA LEU A 224 -15.91 3.31 7.08
C LEU A 224 -16.86 3.76 8.20
N LEU A 225 -16.85 3.05 9.34
CA LEU A 225 -17.60 3.46 10.53
C LEU A 225 -17.13 4.82 11.05
N ASP A 226 -15.83 5.11 11.03
CA ASP A 226 -15.28 6.42 11.40
C ASP A 226 -15.81 7.54 10.49
N VAL A 227 -16.02 7.25 9.20
CA VAL A 227 -16.63 8.20 8.25
C VAL A 227 -18.10 8.41 8.57
N ALA A 228 -18.85 7.33 8.81
CA ALA A 228 -20.27 7.39 9.13
C ALA A 228 -20.49 8.19 10.43
N ASP A 229 -19.72 7.90 11.47
CA ASP A 229 -19.79 8.60 12.75
C ASP A 229 -19.48 10.10 12.59
N PHE A 230 -18.44 10.45 11.82
CA PHE A 230 -18.08 11.85 11.58
C PHE A 230 -19.20 12.65 10.90
N TYR A 231 -19.85 12.10 9.87
CA TYR A 231 -20.90 12.82 9.14
C TYR A 231 -22.26 12.80 9.84
N LEU A 232 -22.62 11.67 10.47
CA LEU A 232 -23.91 11.53 11.15
C LEU A 232 -23.91 12.13 12.56
N ARG A 233 -22.73 12.33 13.17
CA ARG A 233 -22.53 12.85 14.53
C ARG A 233 -23.30 12.02 15.56
N LEU A 234 -23.12 10.71 15.51
CA LEU A 234 -23.86 9.78 16.36
C LEU A 234 -23.49 10.01 17.84
N GLU A 235 -24.50 10.24 18.68
CA GLU A 235 -24.27 10.46 20.10
C GLU A 235 -23.90 9.15 20.80
N ASN A 236 -22.77 9.14 21.52
CA ASN A 236 -22.28 7.99 22.28
C ASN A 236 -22.14 6.70 21.46
N PHE A 237 -21.88 6.82 20.15
CA PHE A 237 -21.74 5.66 19.28
C PHE A 237 -20.54 4.81 19.69
N LYS A 238 -20.80 3.51 19.84
CA LYS A 238 -19.76 2.49 20.02
C LYS A 238 -19.80 1.58 18.81
N LYS A 239 -18.63 1.29 18.23
CA LYS A 239 -18.53 0.38 17.09
C LYS A 239 -19.11 -1.02 17.39
N THR A 240 -19.19 -1.42 18.65
CA THR A 240 -19.86 -2.67 19.12
C THR A 240 -21.39 -2.64 18.99
N GLN A 241 -22.00 -1.52 18.61
CA GLN A 241 -23.41 -1.44 18.23
C GLN A 241 -23.64 -1.88 16.77
N VAL A 242 -22.58 -2.03 15.97
CA VAL A 242 -22.66 -2.57 14.61
C VAL A 242 -22.83 -4.08 14.70
N LEU A 243 -23.90 -4.60 14.09
CA LEU A 243 -24.31 -5.99 14.20
C LEU A 243 -23.21 -6.95 13.73
N GLU A 244 -22.64 -6.68 12.55
CA GLU A 244 -21.59 -7.49 11.95
C GLU A 244 -20.36 -7.59 12.84
N ARG A 245 -20.03 -6.52 13.60
CA ARG A 245 -18.92 -6.54 14.55
C ARG A 245 -19.15 -7.51 15.70
N ARG A 246 -20.39 -7.60 16.20
CA ARG A 246 -20.75 -8.56 17.26
C ARG A 246 -20.80 -10.00 16.80
N ILE A 247 -21.03 -10.22 15.51
CA ILE A 247 -21.07 -11.58 14.94
C ILE A 247 -19.65 -12.14 14.77
N TRP A 248 -18.64 -11.28 14.61
CA TRP A 248 -17.24 -11.66 14.41
C TRP A 248 -16.40 -11.74 15.70
N GLU A 249 -16.91 -11.23 16.82
CA GLU A 249 -16.34 -11.41 18.17
C GLU A 249 -16.68 -12.81 18.73
#